data_AF-A0A259EM89-F1
#
_entry.id   AF-A0A259EM89-F1
#
_cell.length_a   1.000
_cell.length_b   1.000
_cell.length_c   1.000
_cell.angle_alpha   90.00
_cell.angle_beta   90.00
_cell.angle_gamma   90.00
#
_symmetry.space_group_name_H-M   'P 1'
#
loop_
_entity.id
_entity.type
_entity.pdbx_description
1 polymer ?
#
loop_
_entity_poly.entity_id
_entity_poly.type
_entity_poly.pdbx_seq_one_letter_code
_entity_poly.pdbx_strand_id
1 'polypeptide(L)'
;QLALPTYNVIGTSGAAHNQQFEVECLIPSLKVSVKGDGASRRAAEQAAAKLALVAALKALPQEMGKPKKTRSAKKKAANKVATEEQLNLKLKG
;
A
#
# COMPACT_ATOMS: atom_id res chain seq x y z
N GLN A 1 21.50 -7.59 11.49
CA GLN A 1 21.09 -7.27 10.11
C GLN A 1 19.59 -7.48 9.98
N LEU A 2 18.82 -6.50 9.49
CA LEU A 2 17.44 -6.74 9.05
C LEU A 2 17.45 -7.08 7.56
N ALA A 3 16.53 -7.94 7.13
CA ALA A 3 16.36 -8.23 5.71
C ALA A 3 15.98 -6.95 4.95
N LEU A 4 16.57 -6.77 3.76
CA LEU A 4 16.23 -5.66 2.87
C LEU A 4 14.83 -5.89 2.25
N PRO A 5 14.11 -4.82 1.88
CA PRO A 5 12.90 -4.93 1.08
C PRO A 5 13.16 -5.68 -0.23
N THR A 6 12.20 -6.52 -0.64
CA THR A 6 12.23 -7.20 -1.93
C THR A 6 11.20 -6.57 -2.86
N TYR A 7 11.56 -6.39 -4.13
CA TYR A 7 10.68 -5.82 -5.16
C TYR A 7 10.52 -6.78 -6.34
N ASN A 8 9.27 -7.11 -6.67
CA ASN A 8 8.92 -8.05 -7.73
C ASN A 8 8.00 -7.37 -8.74
N VAL A 9 8.34 -7.40 -10.04
CA VAL A 9 7.32 -7.11 -11.07
C VAL A 9 6.40 -8.31 -11.15
N ILE A 10 5.12 -8.07 -10.88
CA ILE A 10 4.08 -9.09 -10.86
C ILE A 10 3.08 -8.92 -12.01
N GLY A 11 3.13 -7.78 -12.72
CA GLY A 11 2.29 -7.52 -13.87
C GLY A 11 2.95 -6.58 -14.87
N THR A 12 2.75 -6.84 -16.15
CA THR A 12 2.98 -5.90 -17.24
C THR A 12 1.84 -6.05 -18.23
N SER A 13 1.16 -4.96 -18.54
CA SER A 13 -0.02 -4.95 -19.39
C SER A 13 -0.01 -3.76 -20.34
N GLY A 14 -0.89 -3.76 -21.34
CA GLY A 14 -0.97 -2.69 -22.34
C GLY A 14 -0.08 -2.90 -23.56
N ALA A 15 -0.24 -2.03 -24.55
CA ALA A 15 0.58 -2.03 -25.77
C ALA A 15 2.03 -1.62 -25.46
N ALA A 16 2.98 -2.00 -26.29
CA ALA A 16 4.41 -1.73 -26.07
C ALA A 16 4.75 -0.24 -25.81
N HIS A 17 4.01 0.68 -26.43
CA HIS A 17 4.17 2.13 -26.28
C HIS A 17 3.31 2.75 -25.15
N ASN A 18 2.50 1.94 -24.47
CA ASN A 18 1.62 2.35 -23.38
C ASN A 18 1.51 1.23 -22.35
N GLN A 19 2.67 0.78 -21.88
CA GLN A 19 2.75 -0.30 -20.91
C GLN A 19 2.45 0.21 -19.50
N GLN A 20 1.71 -0.60 -18.75
CA GLN A 20 1.53 -0.44 -17.32
C GLN A 20 2.26 -1.55 -16.59
N PHE A 21 2.91 -1.22 -15.49
CA PHE A 21 3.65 -2.14 -14.65
C PHE A 21 3.01 -2.22 -13.27
N GLU A 22 3.01 -3.42 -12.68
CA GLU A 22 2.62 -3.66 -11.29
C GLU A 22 3.82 -4.28 -10.56
N VAL A 23 4.20 -3.67 -9.44
CA VAL A 23 5.32 -4.09 -8.59
C VAL A 23 4.83 -4.36 -7.18
N GLU A 24 5.19 -5.51 -6.63
CA GLU A 24 5.03 -5.82 -5.22
C GLU A 24 6.29 -5.41 -4.44
N CYS A 25 6.10 -4.79 -3.27
CA CYS A 25 7.14 -4.52 -2.28
C CYS A 25 6.87 -5.36 -1.02
N LEU A 26 7.86 -6.15 -0.62
CA LEU A 26 7.80 -7.04 0.55
C LEU A 26 8.84 -6.59 1.58
N ILE A 27 8.40 -6.39 2.83
CA ILE A 27 9.27 -6.14 3.99
C ILE A 27 8.94 -7.20 5.06
N PRO A 28 9.57 -8.40 5.01
CA PRO A 28 9.22 -9.53 5.87
C PRO A 28 9.30 -9.22 7.37
N SER A 29 10.33 -8.48 7.78
CA SER A 29 10.56 -8.09 9.18
C SER A 29 9.41 -7.27 9.78
N LEU A 30 8.65 -6.56 8.94
CA LEU A 30 7.52 -5.72 9.36
C LEU A 30 6.16 -6.32 8.96
N LYS A 31 6.14 -7.52 8.36
CA LYS A 31 4.95 -8.15 7.78
C LYS A 31 4.19 -7.23 6.82
N VAL A 32 4.94 -6.41 6.06
CA VAL A 32 4.37 -5.52 5.04
C VAL A 32 4.48 -6.20 3.68
N SER A 33 3.35 -6.30 2.98
CA SER A 33 3.26 -6.54 1.54
C SER A 33 2.32 -5.51 0.95
N VAL A 34 2.78 -4.79 -0.07
CA VAL A 34 1.98 -3.80 -0.80
C VAL A 34 2.30 -3.89 -2.29
N LYS A 35 1.37 -3.45 -3.11
CA LYS A 35 1.53 -3.37 -4.56
C LYS A 35 1.43 -1.92 -4.99
N GLY A 36 2.23 -1.54 -5.97
CA GLY A 36 2.17 -0.24 -6.63
C GLY A 36 2.26 -0.40 -8.14
N ASP A 37 1.69 0.55 -8.85
CA ASP A 37 1.60 0.55 -10.31
C ASP A 37 2.21 1.82 -10.93
N GLY A 38 2.53 1.77 -12.21
CA GLY A 38 3.00 2.93 -12.95
C GLY A 38 3.32 2.65 -14.42
N ALA A 39 3.43 3.72 -15.20
CA ALA A 39 3.76 3.68 -16.64
C ALA A 39 5.20 3.22 -16.95
N SER A 40 5.98 2.93 -15.91
CA SER A 40 7.28 2.26 -16.03
C SER A 40 7.52 1.41 -14.79
N ARG A 41 8.38 0.40 -14.91
CA ARG A 41 8.82 -0.43 -13.77
C ARG A 41 9.29 0.41 -12.58
N ARG A 42 10.10 1.44 -12.82
CA ARG A 42 10.60 2.34 -11.76
C ARG A 42 9.49 3.15 -11.10
N ALA A 43 8.53 3.64 -11.88
CA ALA A 43 7.39 4.37 -11.33
C ALA A 43 6.52 3.48 -10.44
N ALA A 44 6.24 2.23 -10.87
CA ALA A 44 5.52 1.24 -10.08
C ALA A 44 6.25 0.88 -8.78
N GLU A 45 7.57 0.68 -8.85
CA GLU A 45 8.41 0.44 -7.68
C GLU A 45 8.37 1.60 -6.69
N GLN A 46 8.48 2.84 -7.17
CA GLN A 46 8.36 4.04 -6.33
C GLN A 46 6.98 4.15 -5.68
N ALA A 47 5.91 3.82 -6.40
CA ALA A 47 4.56 3.78 -5.86
C ALA A 47 4.44 2.73 -4.74
N ALA A 48 4.95 1.52 -4.98
CA ALA A 48 4.98 0.44 -3.99
C ALA A 48 5.81 0.85 -2.75
N ALA A 49 6.97 1.47 -2.94
CA ALA A 49 7.83 1.94 -1.85
C ALA A 49 7.16 3.00 -0.97
N LYS A 50 6.42 3.96 -1.56
CA LYS A 50 5.66 4.96 -0.81
C LYS A 50 4.58 4.31 0.06
N LEU A 51 3.85 3.34 -0.49
CA LEU A 51 2.83 2.58 0.25
C LEU A 51 3.47 1.74 1.35
N ALA A 52 4.63 1.13 1.08
CA ALA A 52 5.35 0.30 2.02
C ALA A 52 5.86 1.11 3.21
N LEU A 53 6.35 2.34 2.98
CA LEU A 53 6.75 3.26 4.04
C LEU A 53 5.57 3.58 4.97
N VAL A 54 4.41 3.91 4.41
CA VAL A 54 3.20 4.21 5.20
C VAL A 54 2.76 2.99 6.01
N ALA A 55 2.80 1.79 5.42
CA ALA A 55 2.47 0.56 6.13
C ALA A 55 3.50 0.22 7.22
N ALA A 56 4.79 0.39 6.94
CA ALA A 56 5.88 0.16 7.88
C ALA A 56 5.76 1.07 9.10
N LEU A 57 5.50 2.37 8.92
CA LEU A 57 5.31 3.31 10.02
C LEU A 57 4.15 2.92 10.96
N LYS A 58 3.10 2.27 10.45
CA LYS A 58 2.00 1.74 11.25
C LYS A 58 2.36 0.45 12.01
N ALA A 59 3.32 -0.31 11.51
CA ALA A 59 3.75 -1.58 12.07
C ALA A 59 4.88 -1.44 13.12
N LEU A 60 5.56 -0.29 13.18
CA LEU A 60 6.61 -0.05 14.17
C LEU A 60 6.01 0.14 15.58
N PRO A 61 6.54 -0.56 16.61
CA PRO A 61 6.18 -0.28 18.00
C PRO A 61 6.67 1.12 18.40
N GLN A 62 5.77 1.92 18.98
CA GLN A 62 6.07 3.25 19.49
C GLN A 62 6.84 3.12 20.82
N GLU A 63 8.16 3.25 20.79
CA GLU A 63 8.99 3.25 21.99
C GLU A 63 8.81 4.56 22.79
N MET A 64 8.06 4.45 23.88
CA MET A 64 8.00 5.31 25.08
C MET A 64 7.64 6.81 24.97
N GLY A 65 6.38 7.09 25.34
CA GLY A 65 5.97 8.30 26.06
C GLY A 65 4.64 8.05 26.80
N LYS A 66 4.63 8.06 28.15
CA LYS A 66 3.43 7.97 29.02
C LYS A 66 3.53 9.07 30.10
N PRO A 67 2.44 9.71 30.57
CA PRO A 67 1.44 9.01 31.41
C PRO A 67 -0.04 9.27 31.08
N LYS A 68 -0.84 8.29 31.52
CA LYS A 68 -2.31 8.24 31.48
C LYS A 68 -2.95 9.46 32.16
N LYS A 69 -3.90 10.12 31.49
CA LYS A 69 -5.04 10.79 32.16
C LYS A 69 -6.33 10.05 31.83
N THR A 70 -7.09 9.83 32.89
CA THR A 70 -8.38 9.17 32.97
C THR A 70 -9.49 10.02 32.35
N ARG A 71 -10.64 9.35 32.12
CA ARG A 71 -12.02 9.85 31.93
C ARG A 71 -12.58 9.84 30.50
N SER A 72 -13.30 8.74 30.23
CA SER A 72 -14.73 8.69 29.85
C SER A 72 -15.27 9.55 28.69
N ALA A 73 -15.71 8.88 27.62
CA ALA A 73 -17.00 9.05 26.91
C ALA A 73 -16.90 8.38 25.51
N LYS A 74 -17.58 7.26 25.28
CA LYS A 74 -18.92 7.16 24.64
C LYS A 74 -18.88 7.20 23.09
N LYS A 75 -19.28 6.05 22.54
CA LYS A 75 -20.02 5.81 21.27
C LYS A 75 -19.28 5.83 19.90
N LYS A 76 -19.23 4.59 19.35
CA LYS A 76 -19.93 4.07 18.15
C LYS A 76 -19.39 4.42 16.74
N ALA A 77 -19.09 3.31 16.04
CA ALA A 77 -19.34 3.00 14.63
C ALA A 77 -18.80 3.92 13.53
N ALA A 78 -17.94 3.37 12.66
CA ALA A 78 -18.38 2.93 11.33
C ALA A 78 -17.19 2.33 10.57
N ASN A 79 -17.31 1.04 10.28
CA ASN A 79 -16.53 0.33 9.28
C ASN A 79 -16.98 0.78 7.89
N LYS A 80 -16.07 1.26 7.02
CA LYS A 80 -16.17 1.14 5.56
C LYS A 80 -14.76 1.15 4.95
N VAL A 81 -14.20 -0.04 4.79
CA VAL A 81 -13.15 -0.32 3.79
C VAL A 81 -13.80 -0.16 2.43
N ALA A 82 -13.28 0.77 1.63
CA ALA A 82 -13.68 0.95 0.24
C ALA A 82 -13.20 -0.26 -0.57
N THR A 83 -14.13 -1.13 -0.93
CA THR A 83 -13.95 -2.12 -1.98
C THR A 83 -13.93 -1.41 -3.33
N GLU A 84 -12.94 -1.77 -4.14
CA GLU A 84 -12.94 -1.59 -5.58
C GLU A 84 -14.29 -1.99 -6.19
N GLU A 85 -14.70 -1.24 -7.22
CA GLU A 85 -15.52 -1.62 -8.37
C GLU A 85 -16.46 -0.46 -8.73
N GLN A 86 -16.03 0.39 -9.67
CA GLN A 86 -16.90 1.09 -10.63
C GLN A 86 -16.04 1.93 -11.59
N LEU A 87 -15.22 1.27 -12.41
CA LEU A 87 -14.77 1.84 -13.67
C LEU A 87 -15.70 1.30 -14.75
N ASN A 88 -16.90 1.88 -14.79
CA ASN A 88 -17.90 1.57 -15.81
C ASN A 88 -17.41 2.15 -17.14
N LEU A 89 -16.69 1.33 -17.90
CA LEU A 89 -16.40 1.53 -19.31
C LEU A 89 -17.74 1.63 -20.07
N LYS A 90 -18.22 2.84 -20.31
CA LYS A 90 -19.37 3.08 -21.19
C LYS A 90 -18.85 3.17 -22.63
N LEU A 91 -18.55 2.00 -23.19
CA LEU A 91 -18.39 1.80 -24.63
C LEU A 91 -19.77 1.42 -25.19
N LYS A 92 -20.48 2.40 -25.74
CA LYS A 92 -21.62 2.30 -26.68
C LYS A 92 -21.66 3.67 -27.36
N GLY A 93 -21.59 3.85 -28.67
CA GLY A 93 -21.61 3.02 -29.86
C GLY A 93 -21.66 4.01 -31.02
#